data_AF-A0A645G9T0-F1
#
_entry.id   AF-A0A645G9T0-F1
#
_cell.length_a   1.000
_cell.length_b   1.000
_cell.length_c   1.000
_cell.angle_alpha   90.00
_cell.angle_beta   90.00
_cell.angle_gamma   90.00
#
_symmetry.space_group_name_H-M   'P 1'
#
loop_
_entity.id
_entity.type
_entity.pdbx_description
1 polymer ?
#
loop_
_entity_poly.entity_id
_entity_poly.type
_entity_poly.pdbx_seq_one_letter_code
_entity_poly.pdbx_strand_id
1 'polypeptide(L)'
;MKPYTEEIQERFPGCTVKIDTDRTLTFISKERIALSPVLQYLDGKGISAFEAKELRPSLEDVFVSVTGVEATKLKKEKEKGGMAK
;
A
#
# COMPACT_ATOMS: atom_id res chain seq x y z
N MET A 1 10.27 10.42 11.69
CA MET A 1 9.46 10.93 10.56
C MET A 1 8.09 11.46 10.97
N LYS A 2 7.58 11.19 12.18
CA LYS A 2 6.29 11.71 12.67
C LYS A 2 5.99 13.22 12.43
N PRO A 3 6.94 14.18 12.53
CA PRO A 3 6.60 15.59 12.34
C PRO A 3 6.25 15.97 10.89
N TYR A 4 6.47 15.10 9.90
CA TYR A 4 6.24 15.41 8.48
C TYR A 4 4.95 14.80 7.92
N THR A 5 4.16 14.12 8.77
CA THR A 5 3.00 13.32 8.32
C THR A 5 1.87 14.18 7.77
N GLU A 6 1.57 15.29 8.44
CA GLU A 6 0.51 16.20 8.01
C GLU A 6 0.96 17.01 6.78
N GLU A 7 2.20 17.50 6.80
CA GLU A 7 2.79 18.26 5.70
C GLU A 7 2.85 17.45 4.39
N ILE A 8 3.31 16.19 4.46
CA ILE A 8 3.40 15.33 3.27
C ILE A 8 2.01 14.97 2.74
N GLN A 9 1.02 14.80 3.63
CA GLN A 9 -0.36 14.53 3.25
C GLN A 9 -1.01 15.75 2.56
N GLU A 10 -0.74 16.98 3.02
CA GLU A 10 -1.19 18.21 2.35
C GLU A 10 -0.52 18.42 0.99
N ARG A 11 0.77 18.08 0.87
CA ARG A 11 1.56 18.30 -0.35
C ARG A 11 1.13 17.41 -1.51
N PHE A 12 0.64 16.21 -1.21
CA PHE A 12 0.21 15.23 -2.20
C PHE A 12 -1.31 14.97 -2.07
N PRO A 13 -2.16 15.95 -2.44
CA PRO A 13 -3.61 15.78 -2.36
C PRO A 13 -4.06 14.66 -3.30
N GLY A 14 -5.01 13.83 -2.84
CA GLY A 14 -5.49 12.67 -3.61
C GLY A 14 -4.68 11.38 -3.40
N CYS A 15 -3.71 11.39 -2.48
CA CYS A 15 -3.12 10.16 -1.95
C CYS A 15 -3.26 10.10 -0.43
N THR A 16 -3.27 8.89 0.12
CA THR A 16 -3.14 8.64 1.55
C THR A 16 -1.71 8.21 1.81
N VAL A 17 -1.02 8.92 2.71
CA VAL A 17 0.33 8.59 3.12
C VAL A 17 0.31 7.81 4.43
N LYS A 18 0.90 6.62 4.43
CA LYS A 18 1.15 5.81 5.63
C LYS A 18 2.63 5.85 5.96
N ILE A 19 2.95 6.01 7.25
CA ILE A 19 4.31 5.98 7.77
C ILE A 19 4.44 4.74 8.65
N ASP A 20 5.27 3.81 8.23
CA ASP A 20 5.59 2.62 9.01
C ASP A 20 6.80 2.89 9.92
N THR A 21 6.97 2.07 10.97
CA THR A 21 8.06 2.24 11.95
C THR A 21 9.44 2.05 11.35
N ASP A 22 9.55 1.36 10.22
CA ASP A 22 10.81 0.92 9.61
C ASP A 22 11.38 1.95 8.63
N ARG A 23 11.05 3.24 8.81
CA ARG A 23 11.43 4.34 7.89
C ARG A 23 10.87 4.19 6.48
N THR A 24 9.79 3.44 6.35
CA THR A 24 9.06 3.24 5.10
C THR A 24 7.89 4.21 5.01
N LEU A 25 7.73 4.81 3.83
CA LEU A 25 6.58 5.62 3.47
C LEU A 25 5.80 4.91 2.37
N THR A 26 4.51 4.71 2.59
CA THR A 26 3.61 4.11 1.60
C THR A 26 2.61 5.15 1.12
N PHE A 27 2.63 5.44 -0.17
CA PHE A 27 1.66 6.32 -0.82
C PHE A 27 0.58 5.48 -1.50
N ILE A 28 -0.68 5.73 -1.16
CA ILE A 28 -1.84 5.03 -1.71
C ILE A 28 -2.68 6.03 -2.50
N SER A 29 -2.84 5.81 -3.80
CA SER A 29 -3.73 6.64 -4.63
C SER A 29 -4.46 5.79 -5.67
N LYS A 30 -5.58 6.31 -6.16
CA LYS A 30 -6.32 5.74 -7.29
C LYS A 30 -5.61 5.96 -8.62
N GLU A 31 -4.80 7.02 -8.71
CA GLU A 31 -4.04 7.37 -9.90
C GLU A 31 -2.55 7.10 -9.70
N ARG A 32 -1.80 6.99 -10.79
CA ARG A 32 -0.35 6.84 -10.71
C ARG A 32 0.27 8.12 -10.15
N ILE A 33 1.11 7.95 -9.14
CA ILE A 33 1.89 9.05 -8.55
C ILE A 33 3.24 9.10 -9.26
N ALA A 34 3.63 10.28 -9.75
CA ALA A 34 4.97 10.48 -10.27
C ALA A 34 6.00 10.41 -9.13
N LEU A 35 7.05 9.60 -9.30
CA LEU A 35 8.05 9.40 -8.25
C LEU A 35 8.95 10.63 -8.04
N SER A 36 9.26 11.37 -9.11
CA SER A 36 10.19 12.51 -9.06
C SER A 36 9.80 13.60 -8.05
N PRO A 37 8.55 14.10 -8.01
CA PRO A 37 8.11 15.08 -6.99
C PRO A 37 8.24 14.56 -5.54
N VAL A 38 8.03 13.27 -5.32
CA VAL A 38 8.18 12.65 -3.98
C VAL A 38 9.65 12.66 -3.56
N LEU A 39 10.54 12.25 -4.46
CA LEU A 39 11.98 12.25 -4.19
C LEU A 39 12.52 13.66 -3.94
N GLN A 40 12.10 14.65 -4.74
CA GLN A 40 12.49 16.05 -4.56
C GLN A 40 12.05 16.62 -3.21
N TYR A 41 10.83 16.29 -2.77
CA TYR A 41 10.34 16.72 -1.46
C TYR A 41 11.18 16.13 -0.32
N LEU A 42 11.48 14.83 -0.38
CA LEU A 42 12.29 14.15 0.64
C LEU A 42 13.73 14.70 0.68
N ASP A 43 14.34 14.90 -0.49
CA ASP A 43 15.68 15.46 -0.62
C ASP A 43 15.76 16.89 -0.04
N GLY A 44 14.75 17.73 -0.31
CA GLY A 44 14.64 19.07 0.29
C GLY A 44 14.50 19.08 1.82
N LYS A 45 14.13 17.94 2.43
CA LYS A 45 14.10 17.73 3.89
C LYS A 45 15.37 17.04 4.42
N GLY A 46 16.37 16.81 3.57
CA GLY A 46 17.60 16.09 3.90
C GLY A 46 17.39 14.58 4.07
N ILE A 47 16.33 14.02 3.48
CA ILE A 47 15.98 12.60 3.57
C ILE A 47 16.28 11.93 2.24
N SER A 48 17.28 11.04 2.21
CA SER A 48 17.59 10.24 1.03
C SER A 48 16.74 8.97 0.98
N ALA A 49 16.11 8.72 -0.18
CA ALA A 49 15.41 7.46 -0.43
C ALA A 49 16.40 6.40 -0.93
N PHE A 50 16.38 5.22 -0.30
CA PHE A 50 17.22 4.09 -0.70
C PHE A 50 16.58 3.26 -1.83
N GLU A 51 15.27 3.06 -1.73
CA GLU A 51 14.48 2.29 -2.69
C GLU A 51 13.11 2.95 -2.87
N ALA A 52 12.57 2.85 -4.08
CA ALA A 52 11.17 3.15 -4.37
C ALA A 52 10.58 2.00 -5.18
N LYS A 53 9.43 1.49 -4.71
CA LYS A 53 8.77 0.32 -5.31
C LYS A 53 7.30 0.62 -5.55
N GLU A 54 6.81 0.35 -6.77
CA GLU A 54 5.37 0.34 -7.05
C GLU A 54 4.75 -0.90 -6.40
N LEU A 55 3.83 -0.67 -5.46
CA LEU A 55 3.06 -1.74 -4.82
C LEU A 55 1.74 -1.93 -5.58
N ARG A 56 1.50 -3.14 -6.06
CA ARG A 56 0.19 -3.55 -6.58
C ARG A 56 -0.40 -4.58 -5.61
N PRO A 57 -1.55 -4.30 -4.99
CA PRO A 57 -2.21 -5.30 -4.15
C PRO A 57 -2.56 -6.52 -5.00
N SER A 58 -2.51 -7.72 -4.39
CA SER A 58 -2.97 -8.92 -5.09
C SER A 58 -4.48 -8.89 -5.32
N LEU A 59 -4.98 -9.72 -6.24
CA LEU A 59 -6.42 -9.85 -6.46
C LEU A 59 -7.12 -10.26 -5.15
N GLU A 60 -6.52 -11.18 -4.40
CA GLU A 60 -7.00 -11.61 -3.09
C GLU A 60 -7.07 -10.46 -2.09
N ASP A 61 -6.03 -9.63 -1.98
CA ASP A 61 -6.04 -8.47 -1.05
C ASP A 61 -7.17 -7.49 -1.39
N VAL A 62 -7.36 -7.22 -2.69
CA VAL A 62 -8.45 -6.37 -3.18
C VAL A 62 -9.81 -7.02 -2.89
N PHE A 63 -9.95 -8.33 -3.14
CA PHE A 63 -11.18 -9.07 -2.88
C PHE A 63 -11.58 -9.00 -1.40
N VAL A 64 -10.64 -9.28 -0.49
CA VAL A 64 -10.87 -9.20 0.96
C VAL A 64 -11.23 -7.77 1.37
N SER A 65 -10.46 -6.78 0.89
CA SER A 65 -10.69 -5.36 1.23
C SER A 65 -12.05 -4.85 0.77
N VAL A 66 -12.56 -5.32 -0.37
CA VAL A 66 -13.84 -4.86 -0.94
C VAL A 66 -15.03 -5.64 -0.38
N THR A 67 -14.90 -6.95 -0.22
CA THR A 67 -16.01 -7.83 0.16
C THR A 67 -16.12 -8.07 1.67
N GLY A 68 -15.04 -7.83 2.42
CA GLY A 68 -14.96 -8.18 3.85
C GLY A 68 -14.89 -9.69 4.11
N VAL A 69 -14.72 -10.51 3.07
CA VAL A 69 -14.61 -11.97 3.20
C VAL A 69 -13.14 -12.35 3.26
N GLU A 70 -12.62 -12.60 4.46
CA GLU A 70 -11.26 -13.11 4.63
C GLU A 70 -11.10 -14.47 3.90
N ALA A 71 -10.00 -14.62 3.17
CA ALA A 71 -9.69 -15.78 2.31
C ALA A 71 -9.72 -17.14 3.03
N THR A 72 -9.78 -17.14 4.35
CA THR A 72 -9.93 -18.32 5.21
C THR A 72 -11.28 -19.04 5.07
N LYS A 73 -12.32 -18.40 4.51
CA LYS A 73 -13.60 -19.08 4.22
C LYS A 73 -13.60 -19.89 2.91
N LEU A 74 -12.82 -19.51 1.91
CA LEU A 74 -12.77 -20.17 0.59
C LEU A 74 -12.02 -21.51 0.60
N LYS A 75 -11.10 -21.73 1.56
CA LYS A 75 -10.40 -23.02 1.71
C LYS A 75 -11.32 -24.14 2.21
N LYS A 76 -12.36 -23.83 2.99
CA LYS A 76 -13.28 -24.84 3.55
C LYS A 76 -14.20 -25.50 2.51
N GLU A 77 -14.35 -24.94 1.31
CA GLU A 77 -15.16 -25.54 0.24
C GLU A 77 -14.36 -26.50 -0.66
N LYS A 78 -13.03 -26.33 -0.78
CA LYS A 78 -12.19 -27.24 -1.58
C LYS A 78 -11.90 -28.60 -0.91
N GLU A 79 -12.15 -28.74 0.39
CA GLU A 79 -11.98 -30.03 1.11
C GLU A 79 -13.19 -30.98 1.00
N LYS A 80 -14.31 -30.55 0.41
CA LYS A 80 -15.50 -31.42 0.21
C LYS A 80 -15.68 -31.97 -1.21
N GLY A 81 -14.77 -31.64 -2.13
CA GLY A 81 -14.90 -31.96 -3.56
C GLY A 81 -14.03 -33.11 -4.10
N GLY A 82 -13.50 -33.98 -3.23
CA GLY A 82 -12.50 -34.98 -3.61
C GLY A 82 -12.77 -36.39 -3.08
N MET A 83 -13.99 -36.90 -3.22
CA MET A 83 -14.26 -38.34 -3.15
C MET A 83 -14.89 -38.77 -4.48
N ALA A 84 -14.04 -39.12 -5.45
CA ALA A 84 -14.40 -39.98 -6.58
C ALA A 84 -13.13 -40.42 -7.34
N LYS A 85 -12.43 -41.42 -6.80
CA LYS A 85 -12.17 -42.75 -7.39
C LYS A 85 -11.03 -43.44 -6.65
#